data_AF-A0AAT9FH90-F1
#
_entry.id   AF-A0AAT9FH90-F1
#
_cell.length_a   1.000
_cell.length_b   1.000
_cell.length_c   1.000
_cell.angle_alpha   90.00
_cell.angle_beta   90.00
_cell.angle_gamma   90.00
#
_symmetry.space_group_name_H-M   'P 1'
#
loop_
_entity.id
_entity.type
_entity.pdbx_description
1 polymer ?
#
loop_
_entity_poly.entity_id
_entity_poly.type
_entity_poly.pdbx_seq_one_letter_code
_entity_poly.pdbx_strand_id
1 'polypeptide(L)'
;MKKYLMFCLTILLSATALQAARENALEKEMEDYARDFYREHPDAAGDKKSREAREDLVKKMKGAQVLDLTKDQEKKLRKREDLVTDGTFKTALDQLKALNSKEPDVTFLIAYAEKEKIKPAEKLLAHRLIQHTYQSAMQKATEARGQRMYQVMAKYTEYKSANGKAPASLAELNLPDDCKQFVDPTTGAKKDWIYIGHLGARLKANESHIVLAEPEPLGEARVCGLDDGKIVNFKESSIKEHLDKLANATPSGDGDSSGANVPTGSNSNHPGFATFKSLMKKYKIHKQLNGGRAPESLSDLDLTDEEKQYTDPDGGGKSDWIFLGDKSKIKNGDGTACVLVSPKAYKGVRLIGLADGRTATIADKDITPHLSK
;
A
#
# COMPACT_ATOMS: atom_id res chain seq x y z
N MET A 1 -58.76 -57.52 10.25
CA MET A 1 -57.74 -56.90 9.38
C MET A 1 -57.69 -55.36 9.44
N LYS A 2 -58.81 -54.62 9.60
CA LYS A 2 -58.77 -53.14 9.65
C LYS A 2 -58.09 -52.51 10.88
N LYS A 3 -58.05 -53.19 12.03
CA LYS A 3 -57.44 -52.65 13.28
C LYS A 3 -55.90 -52.73 13.31
N TYR A 4 -55.29 -53.68 12.59
CA TYR A 4 -53.83 -53.80 12.50
C TYR A 4 -53.22 -52.85 11.46
N LEU A 5 -53.98 -52.47 10.42
CA LEU A 5 -53.54 -51.50 9.43
C LEU A 5 -53.44 -50.08 10.00
N MET A 6 -54.31 -49.72 10.96
CA MET A 6 -54.30 -48.41 11.63
C MET A 6 -53.15 -48.26 12.65
N PHE A 7 -52.69 -49.37 13.24
CA PHE A 7 -51.55 -49.37 14.16
C PHE A 7 -50.21 -49.27 13.43
N CYS A 8 -50.10 -49.88 12.24
CA CYS A 8 -48.92 -49.70 11.38
C CYS A 8 -48.84 -48.30 10.75
N LEU A 9 -49.98 -47.66 10.44
CA LEU A 9 -49.98 -46.28 9.90
C LEU A 9 -49.62 -45.22 10.95
N THR A 10 -49.99 -45.41 12.21
CA THR A 10 -49.62 -44.47 13.30
C THR A 10 -48.15 -44.58 13.67
N ILE A 11 -47.55 -45.78 13.61
CA ILE A 11 -46.10 -45.96 13.82
C ILE A 11 -45.29 -45.41 12.64
N LEU A 12 -45.79 -45.50 11.39
CA LEU A 12 -45.13 -44.88 10.22
C LEU A 12 -45.22 -43.35 10.20
N LEU A 13 -46.27 -42.75 10.77
CA LEU A 13 -46.40 -41.28 10.89
C LEU A 13 -45.59 -40.69 12.05
N SER A 14 -45.22 -41.50 13.05
CA SER A 14 -44.26 -41.10 14.10
C SER A 14 -42.79 -41.30 13.70
N ALA A 15 -42.51 -42.03 12.62
CA ALA A 15 -41.13 -42.21 12.11
C ALA A 15 -40.66 -41.03 11.24
N THR A 16 -41.57 -40.20 10.72
CA THR A 16 -41.24 -39.01 9.91
C THR A 16 -41.10 -37.72 10.72
N ALA A 17 -41.36 -37.76 12.03
CA ALA A 17 -41.21 -36.60 12.93
C ALA A 17 -39.97 -36.69 13.86
N LEU A 18 -39.17 -37.76 13.78
CA LEU A 18 -37.93 -37.91 14.55
C LEU A 18 -36.69 -38.03 13.66
N GLN A 19 -36.69 -37.29 12.55
CA GLN A 19 -35.45 -36.77 12.00
C GLN A 19 -35.37 -35.31 12.41
N ALA A 20 -35.37 -35.06 13.73
CA ALA A 20 -34.69 -33.90 14.26
C ALA A 20 -33.32 -33.94 13.57
N ALA A 21 -33.06 -32.97 12.68
CA ALA A 21 -31.78 -32.85 12.01
C ALA A 21 -30.75 -33.01 13.12
N ARG A 22 -29.96 -34.10 13.07
CA ARG A 22 -28.94 -34.34 14.08
C ARG A 22 -28.10 -33.07 14.09
N GLU A 23 -28.26 -32.29 15.14
CA GLU A 23 -27.54 -31.04 15.31
C GLU A 23 -26.07 -31.37 15.17
N ASN A 24 -25.42 -30.71 14.20
CA ASN A 24 -24.07 -31.10 13.87
C ASN A 24 -23.15 -30.68 15.03
N ALA A 25 -22.00 -31.36 15.19
CA ALA A 25 -21.16 -31.12 16.36
C ALA A 25 -20.74 -29.65 16.50
N LEU A 26 -20.60 -28.90 15.41
CA LEU A 26 -20.25 -27.48 15.46
C LEU A 26 -21.41 -26.58 15.87
N GLU A 27 -22.65 -26.91 15.52
CA GLU A 27 -23.84 -26.15 15.95
C GLU A 27 -23.94 -26.16 17.48
N LYS A 28 -23.80 -27.33 18.10
CA LYS A 28 -23.80 -27.45 19.56
C LYS A 28 -22.66 -26.66 20.21
N GLU A 29 -21.43 -26.81 19.70
CA GLU A 29 -20.28 -26.06 20.25
C GLU A 29 -20.46 -24.54 20.05
N MET A 30 -21.13 -24.12 18.97
CA MET A 30 -21.44 -22.71 18.72
C MET A 30 -22.49 -22.16 19.69
N GLU A 31 -23.49 -22.95 20.06
CA GLU A 31 -24.45 -22.57 21.11
C GLU A 31 -23.76 -22.41 22.47
N ASP A 32 -22.87 -23.35 22.81
CA ASP A 32 -22.07 -23.30 24.04
C ASP A 32 -21.14 -22.09 24.04
N TYR A 33 -20.45 -21.82 22.91
CA TYR A 33 -19.63 -20.62 22.71
C TYR A 33 -20.45 -19.33 22.88
N ALA A 34 -21.59 -19.21 22.20
CA ALA A 34 -22.45 -18.02 22.27
C ALA A 34 -22.98 -17.79 23.69
N ARG A 35 -23.35 -18.87 24.39
CA ARG A 35 -23.77 -18.79 25.78
C ARG A 35 -22.66 -18.26 26.67
N ASP A 36 -21.46 -18.80 26.55
CA ASP A 36 -20.34 -18.39 27.38
C ASP A 36 -19.92 -16.93 27.06
N PHE A 37 -19.92 -16.54 25.78
CA PHE A 37 -19.63 -15.18 25.33
C PHE A 37 -20.56 -14.15 25.96
N TYR A 38 -21.89 -14.33 25.82
CA TYR A 38 -22.86 -13.38 26.39
C TYR A 38 -23.00 -13.47 27.91
N ARG A 39 -22.48 -14.52 28.55
CA ARG A 39 -22.36 -14.58 30.02
C ARG A 39 -21.21 -13.70 30.50
N GLU A 40 -20.08 -13.72 29.81
CA GLU A 40 -18.89 -12.93 30.16
C GLU A 40 -19.00 -11.46 29.69
N HIS A 41 -19.67 -11.23 28.57
CA HIS A 41 -19.89 -9.92 27.97
C HIS A 41 -21.39 -9.64 27.75
N PRO A 42 -22.16 -9.42 28.83
CA PRO A 42 -23.60 -9.20 28.71
C PRO A 42 -23.94 -7.95 27.88
N ASP A 43 -23.12 -6.89 27.97
CA ASP A 43 -23.31 -5.64 27.22
C ASP A 43 -23.22 -5.84 25.70
N ALA A 44 -22.52 -6.88 25.23
CA ALA A 44 -22.45 -7.21 23.80
C ALA A 44 -23.79 -7.65 23.21
N ALA A 45 -24.78 -7.99 24.05
CA ALA A 45 -26.14 -8.28 23.60
C ALA A 45 -26.93 -7.01 23.19
N GLY A 46 -26.46 -5.82 23.60
CA GLY A 46 -27.19 -4.56 23.42
C GLY A 46 -28.58 -4.64 24.05
N ASP A 47 -29.61 -4.22 23.30
CA ASP A 47 -31.00 -4.22 23.77
C ASP A 47 -31.68 -5.61 23.70
N LYS A 48 -31.01 -6.63 23.15
CA LYS A 48 -31.59 -7.96 22.94
C LYS A 48 -31.56 -8.78 24.22
N LYS A 49 -32.56 -9.64 24.40
CA LYS A 49 -32.49 -10.67 25.45
C LYS A 49 -31.36 -11.64 25.14
N SER A 50 -30.66 -12.12 26.17
CA SER A 50 -29.53 -13.06 26.03
C SER A 50 -29.86 -14.30 25.16
N ARG A 51 -31.08 -14.82 25.23
CA ARG A 51 -31.51 -15.91 24.34
C ARG A 51 -31.55 -15.51 22.87
N GLU A 52 -32.17 -14.37 22.56
CA GLU A 52 -32.27 -13.85 21.19
C GLU A 52 -30.89 -13.50 20.63
N ALA A 53 -30.02 -12.88 21.44
CA ALA A 53 -28.65 -12.56 21.04
C ALA A 53 -27.83 -13.83 20.70
N ARG A 54 -27.98 -14.90 21.47
CA ARG A 54 -27.35 -16.21 21.20
C ARG A 54 -27.87 -16.83 19.90
N GLU A 55 -29.18 -16.90 19.74
CA GLU A 55 -29.82 -17.43 18.53
C GLU A 55 -29.39 -16.66 17.27
N ASP A 56 -29.30 -15.33 17.37
CA ASP A 56 -28.81 -14.47 16.29
C ASP A 56 -27.33 -14.72 15.96
N LEU A 57 -26.48 -14.88 16.97
CA LEU A 57 -25.06 -15.17 16.75
C LEU A 57 -24.86 -16.54 16.07
N VAL A 58 -25.57 -17.57 16.53
CA VAL A 58 -25.56 -18.91 15.90
C VAL A 58 -26.05 -18.83 14.45
N LYS A 59 -27.18 -18.14 14.23
CA LYS A 59 -27.74 -17.93 12.88
C LYS A 59 -26.77 -17.18 11.97
N LYS A 60 -26.08 -16.16 12.48
CA LYS A 60 -25.06 -15.40 11.74
C LYS A 60 -23.90 -16.31 11.32
N MET A 61 -23.37 -17.11 12.24
CA MET A 61 -22.26 -18.04 11.94
C MET A 61 -22.66 -19.15 10.99
N LYS A 62 -23.91 -19.62 11.08
CA LYS A 62 -24.49 -20.55 10.10
C LYS A 62 -24.60 -19.92 8.71
N GLY A 63 -25.10 -18.70 8.61
CA GLY A 63 -25.17 -17.96 7.34
C GLY A 63 -23.81 -17.69 6.72
N ALA A 64 -22.77 -17.53 7.54
CA ALA A 64 -21.37 -17.40 7.12
C ALA A 64 -20.67 -18.75 6.88
N GLN A 65 -21.40 -19.87 6.90
CA GLN A 65 -20.89 -21.24 6.67
C GLN A 65 -19.79 -21.69 7.65
N VAL A 66 -19.64 -21.02 8.79
CA VAL A 66 -18.66 -21.39 9.84
C VAL A 66 -18.99 -22.77 10.42
N LEU A 67 -20.27 -23.15 10.43
CA LEU A 67 -20.77 -24.38 11.04
C LEU A 67 -20.92 -25.54 10.03
N ASP A 68 -20.60 -25.33 8.76
CA ASP A 68 -20.82 -26.32 7.70
C ASP A 68 -19.82 -27.48 7.80
N LEU A 69 -20.30 -28.71 7.86
CA LEU A 69 -19.47 -29.91 7.87
C LEU A 69 -19.75 -30.78 6.66
N THR A 70 -18.69 -31.28 6.03
CA THR A 70 -18.85 -32.40 5.08
C THR A 70 -19.08 -33.69 5.85
N LYS A 71 -19.68 -34.70 5.21
CA LYS A 71 -19.91 -36.03 5.81
C LYS A 71 -18.63 -36.67 6.36
N ASP A 72 -17.50 -36.45 5.69
CA ASP A 72 -16.20 -36.95 6.13
C ASP A 72 -15.69 -36.20 7.36
N GLN A 73 -15.86 -34.88 7.41
CA GLN A 73 -15.53 -34.09 8.59
C GLN A 73 -16.38 -34.50 9.80
N GLU A 74 -17.69 -34.71 9.61
CA GLU A 74 -18.55 -35.24 10.67
C GLU A 74 -18.06 -36.60 11.18
N LYS A 75 -17.68 -37.51 10.27
CA LYS A 75 -17.17 -38.84 10.63
C LYS A 75 -15.88 -38.76 11.44
N LYS A 76 -14.95 -37.88 11.05
CA LYS A 76 -13.70 -37.63 11.78
C LYS A 76 -13.94 -37.04 13.16
N LEU A 77 -14.81 -36.04 13.28
CA LEU A 77 -15.18 -35.45 14.57
C LEU A 77 -15.87 -36.45 15.51
N ARG A 78 -16.72 -37.34 15.00
CA ARG A 78 -17.32 -38.43 15.79
C ARG A 78 -16.27 -39.38 16.37
N LYS A 79 -15.15 -39.56 15.67
CA LYS A 79 -13.99 -40.33 16.14
C LYS A 79 -13.02 -39.52 16.99
N ARG A 80 -13.35 -38.25 17.27
CA ARG A 80 -12.49 -37.30 17.99
C ARG A 80 -11.14 -37.08 17.30
N GLU A 81 -11.11 -37.19 15.97
CA GLU A 81 -9.94 -36.87 15.17
C GLU A 81 -9.88 -35.34 14.96
N ASP A 82 -8.69 -34.77 15.12
CA ASP A 82 -8.44 -33.36 14.83
C ASP A 82 -8.55 -33.08 13.33
N LEU A 83 -9.33 -32.06 12.99
CA LEU A 83 -9.46 -31.54 11.62
C LEU A 83 -8.54 -30.36 11.34
N VAL A 84 -7.90 -29.81 12.38
CA VAL A 84 -6.96 -28.69 12.29
C VAL A 84 -5.68 -29.08 13.03
N THR A 85 -4.55 -28.97 12.35
CA THR A 85 -3.24 -29.24 12.95
C THR A 85 -2.88 -28.16 13.97
N ASP A 86 -2.05 -28.48 14.96
CA ASP A 86 -1.61 -27.51 15.96
C ASP A 86 -0.87 -26.31 15.33
N GLY A 87 -0.06 -26.57 14.29
CA GLY A 87 0.65 -25.53 13.56
C GLY A 87 -0.31 -24.55 12.88
N THR A 88 -1.29 -25.06 12.13
CA THR A 88 -2.30 -24.24 11.46
C THR A 88 -3.16 -23.45 12.47
N PHE A 89 -3.52 -24.08 13.58
CA PHE A 89 -4.30 -23.44 14.64
C PHE A 89 -3.53 -22.29 15.28
N LYS A 90 -2.27 -22.53 15.67
CA LYS A 90 -1.39 -21.52 16.28
C LYS A 90 -1.16 -20.34 15.35
N THR A 91 -0.87 -20.58 14.07
CA THR A 91 -0.69 -19.50 13.08
C THR A 91 -1.93 -18.61 12.98
N ALA A 92 -3.13 -19.19 12.93
CA ALA A 92 -4.37 -18.42 12.87
C ALA A 92 -4.60 -17.60 14.15
N LEU A 93 -4.32 -18.18 15.32
CA LEU A 93 -4.44 -17.48 16.59
C LEU A 93 -3.45 -16.30 16.70
N ASP A 94 -2.20 -16.50 16.28
CA ASP A 94 -1.19 -15.44 16.25
C ASP A 94 -1.61 -14.29 15.31
N GLN A 95 -2.23 -14.60 14.17
CA GLN A 95 -2.80 -13.59 13.27
C GLN A 95 -3.94 -12.79 13.91
N LEU A 96 -4.84 -13.45 14.64
CA LEU A 96 -5.93 -12.76 15.34
C LEU A 96 -5.39 -11.85 16.46
N LYS A 97 -4.42 -12.33 17.24
CA LYS A 97 -3.75 -11.54 18.29
C LYS A 97 -3.03 -10.32 17.73
N ALA A 98 -2.45 -10.44 16.54
CA ALA A 98 -1.78 -9.33 15.87
C ALA A 98 -2.74 -8.18 15.51
N LEU A 99 -4.06 -8.40 15.51
CA LEU A 99 -5.03 -7.31 15.37
C LEU A 99 -5.02 -6.35 16.56
N ASN A 100 -4.53 -6.78 17.74
CA ASN A 100 -4.49 -5.97 18.97
C ASN A 100 -5.84 -5.30 19.32
N SER A 101 -6.94 -5.95 18.94
CA SER A 101 -8.29 -5.43 19.15
C SER A 101 -8.70 -5.56 20.62
N LYS A 102 -9.43 -4.56 21.12
CA LYS A 102 -10.08 -4.56 22.44
C LYS A 102 -11.57 -4.91 22.36
N GLU A 103 -12.07 -5.28 21.18
CA GLU A 103 -13.47 -5.66 21.01
C GLU A 103 -13.75 -6.97 21.78
N PRO A 104 -14.86 -7.05 22.56
CA PRO A 104 -15.16 -8.20 23.41
C PRO A 104 -15.19 -9.55 22.68
N ASP A 105 -15.67 -9.56 21.43
CA ASP A 105 -15.75 -10.77 20.60
C ASP A 105 -14.36 -11.28 20.20
N VAL A 106 -13.41 -10.39 19.92
CA VAL A 106 -12.02 -10.76 19.62
C VAL A 106 -11.30 -11.24 20.88
N THR A 107 -11.43 -10.51 21.99
CA THR A 107 -10.75 -10.87 23.25
C THR A 107 -11.28 -12.19 23.80
N PHE A 108 -12.60 -12.40 23.76
CA PHE A 108 -13.21 -13.67 24.18
C PHE A 108 -12.78 -14.83 23.28
N LEU A 109 -12.75 -14.64 21.96
CA LEU A 109 -12.32 -15.69 21.03
C LEU A 109 -10.87 -16.10 21.25
N ILE A 110 -9.98 -15.16 21.55
CA ILE A 110 -8.58 -15.46 21.91
C ILE A 110 -8.55 -16.31 23.18
N ALA A 111 -9.24 -15.89 24.24
CA ALA A 111 -9.29 -16.66 25.50
C ALA A 111 -9.92 -18.05 25.31
N TYR A 112 -10.97 -18.16 24.48
CA TYR A 112 -11.60 -19.42 24.13
C TYR A 112 -10.64 -20.37 23.39
N ALA A 113 -9.82 -19.83 22.49
CA ALA A 113 -8.84 -20.58 21.71
C ALA A 113 -7.59 -21.00 22.53
N GLU A 114 -7.28 -20.30 23.62
CA GLU A 114 -6.12 -20.55 24.49
C GLU A 114 -6.36 -21.56 25.62
N LYS A 115 -7.56 -22.14 25.70
CA LYS A 115 -7.88 -23.17 26.70
C LYS A 115 -6.87 -24.33 26.64
N GLU A 116 -6.31 -24.70 27.81
CA GLU A 116 -5.30 -25.77 27.93
C GLU A 116 -5.72 -27.11 27.31
N LYS A 117 -7.03 -27.40 27.27
CA LYS A 117 -7.60 -28.64 26.73
C LYS A 117 -8.77 -28.35 25.83
N ILE A 118 -8.49 -27.96 24.59
CA ILE A 118 -9.50 -27.76 23.56
C ILE A 118 -9.83 -29.09 22.85
N LYS A 119 -11.11 -29.45 22.78
CA LYS A 119 -11.55 -30.67 22.08
C LYS A 119 -11.49 -30.48 20.55
N PRO A 120 -11.44 -31.56 19.75
CA PRO A 120 -11.36 -31.46 18.29
C PRO A 120 -12.47 -30.60 17.63
N ALA A 121 -13.72 -30.69 18.13
CA ALA A 121 -14.83 -29.89 17.62
C ALA A 121 -14.71 -28.42 18.05
N GLU A 122 -14.37 -28.15 19.31
CA GLU A 122 -14.10 -26.81 19.84
C GLU A 122 -12.94 -26.14 19.08
N LYS A 123 -11.88 -26.91 18.78
CA LYS A 123 -10.69 -26.45 18.04
C LYS A 123 -11.03 -26.09 16.61
N LEU A 124 -11.84 -26.92 15.93
CA LEU A 124 -12.33 -26.60 14.60
C LEU A 124 -13.22 -25.34 14.61
N LEU A 125 -14.13 -25.23 15.59
CA LEU A 125 -14.98 -24.06 15.74
C LEU A 125 -14.14 -22.80 15.97
N ALA A 126 -13.23 -22.82 16.95
CA ALA A 126 -12.31 -21.73 17.24
C ALA A 126 -11.51 -21.33 16.00
N HIS A 127 -10.94 -22.30 15.28
CA HIS A 127 -10.18 -22.02 14.06
C HIS A 127 -11.00 -21.28 13.01
N ARG A 128 -12.23 -21.74 12.74
CA ARG A 128 -13.10 -21.12 11.74
C ARG A 128 -13.61 -19.75 12.18
N LEU A 129 -13.94 -19.59 13.47
CA LEU A 129 -14.28 -18.29 14.05
C LEU A 129 -13.12 -17.31 13.94
N ILE A 130 -11.89 -17.77 14.25
CA ILE A 130 -10.66 -16.96 14.10
C ILE A 130 -10.52 -16.47 12.67
N GLN A 131 -10.62 -17.39 11.69
CA GLN A 131 -10.52 -17.04 10.27
C GLN A 131 -11.61 -16.06 9.84
N HIS A 132 -12.86 -16.31 10.22
CA HIS A 132 -13.98 -15.46 9.89
C HIS A 132 -13.84 -14.06 10.51
N THR A 133 -13.50 -13.97 11.80
CA THR A 133 -13.30 -12.71 12.51
C THR A 133 -12.13 -11.93 11.92
N TYR A 134 -11.00 -12.58 11.66
CA TYR A 134 -9.86 -11.94 11.01
C TYR A 134 -10.22 -11.41 9.62
N GLN A 135 -10.89 -12.22 8.79
CA GLN A 135 -11.34 -11.79 7.46
C GLN A 135 -12.31 -10.61 7.53
N SER A 136 -13.27 -10.63 8.47
CA SER A 136 -14.21 -9.54 8.66
C SER A 136 -13.50 -8.25 9.11
N ALA A 137 -12.55 -8.35 10.03
CA ALA A 137 -11.73 -7.21 10.45
C ALA A 137 -10.91 -6.64 9.29
N MET A 138 -10.29 -7.51 8.49
CA MET A 138 -9.54 -7.12 7.28
C MET A 138 -10.43 -6.44 6.24
N GLN A 139 -11.66 -6.93 6.05
CA GLN A 139 -12.61 -6.30 5.13
C GLN A 139 -13.02 -4.90 5.61
N LYS A 140 -13.42 -4.76 6.89
CA LYS A 140 -13.74 -3.46 7.48
C LYS A 140 -12.57 -2.48 7.39
N ALA A 141 -11.36 -2.95 7.68
CA ALA A 141 -10.14 -2.17 7.55
C ALA A 141 -9.92 -1.71 6.09
N THR A 142 -10.14 -2.59 5.12
CA THR A 142 -10.04 -2.28 3.68
C THR A 142 -11.07 -1.23 3.25
N GLU A 143 -12.33 -1.37 3.70
CA GLU A 143 -13.40 -0.43 3.39
C GLU A 143 -13.13 0.95 3.99
N ALA A 144 -12.74 1.01 5.27
CA ALA A 144 -12.40 2.27 5.94
C ALA A 144 -11.21 2.98 5.28
N ARG A 145 -10.18 2.21 4.89
CA ARG A 145 -9.02 2.68 4.13
C ARG A 145 -9.42 3.27 2.77
N GLY A 146 -10.24 2.54 2.01
CA GLY A 146 -10.77 2.99 0.71
C GLY A 146 -11.62 4.26 0.81
N GLN A 147 -12.50 4.35 1.81
CA GLN A 147 -13.31 5.55 2.07
C GLN A 147 -12.45 6.77 2.36
N ARG A 148 -11.40 6.63 3.16
CA ARG A 148 -10.49 7.74 3.47
C ARG A 148 -9.69 8.16 2.23
N MET A 149 -9.16 7.21 1.46
CA MET A 149 -8.49 7.52 0.18
C MET A 149 -9.43 8.29 -0.76
N TYR A 150 -10.71 7.91 -0.83
CA TYR A 150 -11.70 8.61 -1.64
C TYR A 150 -11.88 10.07 -1.21
N GLN A 151 -11.97 10.34 0.08
CA GLN A 151 -12.10 11.71 0.59
C GLN A 151 -10.87 12.58 0.23
N VAL A 152 -9.66 12.02 0.35
CA VAL A 152 -8.43 12.73 -0.03
C VAL A 152 -8.39 12.98 -1.54
N MET A 153 -8.71 11.98 -2.36
CA MET A 153 -8.69 12.09 -3.82
C MET A 153 -9.80 12.99 -4.37
N ALA A 154 -10.95 13.10 -3.70
CA ALA A 154 -11.97 14.08 -4.01
C ALA A 154 -11.41 15.52 -3.89
N LYS A 155 -10.68 15.82 -2.80
CA LYS A 155 -10.03 17.13 -2.63
C LYS A 155 -8.91 17.37 -3.63
N TYR A 156 -8.16 16.33 -3.99
CA TYR A 156 -7.15 16.40 -5.04
C TYR A 156 -7.76 16.78 -6.40
N THR A 157 -8.84 16.10 -6.80
CA THR A 157 -9.49 16.34 -8.10
C THR A 157 -10.19 17.70 -8.15
N GLU A 158 -10.85 18.12 -7.06
CA GLU A 158 -11.40 19.48 -6.91
C GLU A 158 -10.32 20.55 -7.11
N TYR A 159 -9.17 20.42 -6.41
CA TYR A 159 -8.05 21.35 -6.53
C TYR A 159 -7.54 21.40 -7.98
N LYS A 160 -7.30 20.24 -8.59
CA LYS A 160 -6.77 20.15 -9.95
C LYS A 160 -7.72 20.77 -10.99
N SER A 161 -9.03 20.56 -10.83
CA SER A 161 -10.04 21.16 -11.69
C SER A 161 -10.10 22.68 -11.54
N ALA A 162 -9.93 23.20 -10.32
CA ALA A 162 -9.99 24.64 -10.06
C ALA A 162 -8.71 25.38 -10.50
N ASN A 163 -7.54 24.76 -10.36
CA ASN A 163 -6.24 25.41 -10.58
C ASN A 163 -5.58 25.03 -11.93
N GLY A 164 -6.16 24.08 -12.67
CA GLY A 164 -5.63 23.58 -13.94
C GLY A 164 -4.34 22.74 -13.81
N LYS A 165 -3.85 22.51 -12.58
CA LYS A 165 -2.63 21.75 -12.28
C LYS A 165 -2.78 20.97 -10.97
N ALA A 166 -2.01 19.90 -10.83
CA ALA A 166 -1.93 19.13 -9.59
C ALA A 166 -1.34 19.98 -8.44
N PRO A 167 -1.76 19.75 -7.18
CA PRO A 167 -1.17 20.42 -6.02
C PRO A 167 0.32 20.06 -5.87
N ALA A 168 1.14 20.97 -5.34
CA ALA A 168 2.56 20.66 -5.11
C ALA A 168 2.78 19.75 -3.89
N SER A 169 1.84 19.73 -2.96
CA SER A 169 1.83 18.87 -1.77
C SER A 169 0.40 18.66 -1.25
N LEU A 170 0.20 17.69 -0.35
CA LEU A 170 -1.10 17.53 0.33
C LEU A 170 -1.47 18.73 1.20
N ALA A 171 -0.52 19.57 1.61
CA ALA A 171 -0.80 20.76 2.43
C ALA A 171 -1.59 21.84 1.66
N GLU A 172 -1.57 21.80 0.33
CA GLU A 172 -2.39 22.68 -0.52
C GLU A 172 -3.85 22.22 -0.61
N LEU A 173 -4.14 21.00 -0.17
CA LEU A 173 -5.49 20.47 -0.14
C LEU A 173 -6.16 20.84 1.18
N ASN A 174 -7.39 21.33 1.10
CA ASN A 174 -8.24 21.57 2.26
C ASN A 174 -8.83 20.24 2.75
N LEU A 175 -7.99 19.38 3.34
CA LEU A 175 -8.39 18.06 3.84
C LEU A 175 -9.12 18.17 5.18
N PRO A 176 -10.18 17.36 5.39
CA PRO A 176 -10.74 17.12 6.72
C PRO A 176 -9.67 16.70 7.74
N ASP A 177 -9.84 17.04 9.02
CA ASP A 177 -8.85 16.76 10.06
C ASP A 177 -8.53 15.27 10.22
N ASP A 178 -9.50 14.40 10.01
CA ASP A 178 -9.39 12.94 10.03
C ASP A 178 -8.75 12.34 8.75
N CYS A 179 -8.49 13.18 7.75
CA CYS A 179 -7.84 12.83 6.49
C CYS A 179 -6.44 13.41 6.33
N LYS A 180 -6.02 14.35 7.19
CA LYS A 180 -4.68 14.97 7.14
C LYS A 180 -3.56 13.94 7.29
N GLN A 181 -3.81 12.91 8.09
CA GLN A 181 -2.90 11.77 8.26
C GLN A 181 -3.64 10.47 8.02
N PHE A 182 -2.90 9.48 7.56
CA PHE A 182 -3.37 8.10 7.54
C PHE A 182 -3.43 7.58 8.98
N VAL A 183 -4.55 6.97 9.36
CA VAL A 183 -4.69 6.25 10.63
C VAL A 183 -4.87 4.78 10.33
N ASP A 184 -3.94 3.95 10.79
CA ASP A 184 -4.04 2.51 10.61
C ASP A 184 -5.29 1.98 11.34
N PRO A 185 -6.22 1.29 10.64
CA PRO A 185 -7.49 0.87 11.22
C PRO A 185 -7.35 -0.23 12.27
N THR A 186 -6.23 -0.94 12.30
CA THR A 186 -5.97 -2.05 13.21
C THR A 186 -5.29 -1.57 14.49
N THR A 187 -4.27 -0.71 14.35
CA THR A 187 -3.42 -0.25 15.45
C THR A 187 -3.76 1.14 15.96
N GLY A 188 -4.50 1.94 15.17
CA GLY A 188 -4.76 3.36 15.45
C GLY A 188 -3.55 4.27 15.24
N ALA A 189 -2.42 3.74 14.76
CA ALA A 189 -1.21 4.52 14.54
C ALA A 189 -1.41 5.56 13.44
N LYS A 190 -1.00 6.80 13.68
CA LYS A 190 -1.04 7.89 12.70
C LYS A 190 0.26 7.94 11.92
N LYS A 191 0.17 8.06 10.60
CA LYS A 191 1.30 8.15 9.67
C LYS A 191 0.99 9.15 8.58
N ASP A 192 2.02 9.78 8.03
CA ASP A 192 1.84 10.68 6.91
C ASP A 192 1.56 9.89 5.64
N TRP A 193 0.70 10.45 4.78
CA TRP A 193 0.45 9.90 3.46
C TRP A 193 1.69 9.96 2.59
N ILE A 194 1.86 8.98 1.70
CA ILE A 194 2.92 9.04 0.70
C ILE A 194 2.41 9.85 -0.49
N TYR A 195 2.65 11.15 -0.47
CA TYR A 195 2.36 12.02 -1.61
C TYR A 195 3.47 11.92 -2.66
N ILE A 196 3.12 11.36 -3.82
CA ILE A 196 4.03 11.23 -4.96
C ILE A 196 3.86 12.44 -5.89
N GLY A 197 2.65 13.00 -5.93
CA GLY A 197 2.26 14.05 -6.87
C GLY A 197 2.45 13.65 -8.33
N HIS A 198 2.57 14.64 -9.20
CA HIS A 198 2.79 14.41 -10.64
C HIS A 198 4.15 13.79 -11.00
N LEU A 199 5.06 13.61 -10.01
CA LEU A 199 6.36 12.98 -10.19
C LEU A 199 6.25 11.45 -10.39
N GLY A 200 5.05 10.89 -10.25
CA GLY A 200 4.73 9.46 -10.31
C GLY A 200 4.70 8.81 -11.70
N ALA A 201 5.17 9.46 -12.77
CA ALA A 201 5.08 8.93 -14.15
C ALA A 201 5.67 7.51 -14.37
N ARG A 202 6.45 6.98 -13.41
CA ARG A 202 7.01 5.62 -13.40
C ARG A 202 6.10 4.57 -12.77
N LEU A 203 5.13 4.97 -11.95
CA LEU A 203 4.14 4.11 -11.32
C LEU A 203 2.80 4.32 -12.01
N LYS A 204 2.53 3.51 -13.03
CA LYS A 204 1.31 3.59 -13.84
C LYS A 204 0.33 2.47 -13.50
N ALA A 205 -0.95 2.79 -13.50
CA ALA A 205 -2.04 1.84 -13.69
C ALA A 205 -2.98 2.39 -14.75
N ASN A 206 -3.28 1.58 -15.77
CA ASN A 206 -4.30 1.87 -16.79
C ASN A 206 -4.19 3.30 -17.34
N GLU A 207 -3.01 3.64 -17.88
CA GLU A 207 -2.69 4.93 -18.51
C GLU A 207 -2.60 6.16 -17.58
N SER A 208 -3.00 6.02 -16.31
CA SER A 208 -2.87 7.05 -15.27
C SER A 208 -1.71 6.73 -14.32
N HIS A 209 -1.20 7.72 -13.60
CA HIS A 209 -0.09 7.54 -12.66
C HIS A 209 -0.55 7.67 -11.21
N ILE A 210 0.14 6.97 -10.31
CA ILE A 210 -0.12 7.06 -8.87
C ILE A 210 0.37 8.42 -8.38
N VAL A 211 -0.50 9.15 -7.68
CA VAL A 211 -0.20 10.47 -7.08
C VAL A 211 -0.20 10.41 -5.56
N LEU A 212 -0.85 9.41 -4.98
CA LEU A 212 -0.98 9.21 -3.55
C LEU A 212 -1.00 7.73 -3.23
N ALA A 213 -0.31 7.31 -2.18
CA ALA A 213 -0.40 5.96 -1.65
C ALA A 213 -0.56 5.98 -0.14
N GLU A 214 -1.23 4.95 0.38
CA GLU A 214 -1.18 4.66 1.82
C GLU A 214 0.27 4.41 2.26
N PRO A 215 0.63 4.73 3.51
CA PRO A 215 1.98 4.51 4.03
C PRO A 215 2.28 3.04 4.30
N GLU A 216 1.26 2.22 4.53
CA GLU A 216 1.41 0.79 4.81
C GLU A 216 0.42 -0.06 4.02
N PRO A 217 0.81 -1.27 3.60
CA PRO A 217 -0.12 -2.18 2.96
C PRO A 217 -1.08 -2.78 4.00
N LEU A 218 -2.17 -3.35 3.52
CA LEU A 218 -3.06 -4.23 4.27
C LEU A 218 -2.96 -5.63 3.64
N GLY A 219 -2.24 -6.53 4.32
CA GLY A 219 -1.86 -7.81 3.72
C GLY A 219 -0.92 -7.63 2.53
N GLU A 220 -1.28 -8.18 1.37
CA GLU A 220 -0.49 -8.05 0.13
C GLU A 220 -0.91 -6.88 -0.75
N ALA A 221 -1.87 -6.05 -0.32
CA ALA A 221 -2.41 -4.97 -1.12
C ALA A 221 -2.17 -3.60 -0.48
N ARG A 222 -2.04 -2.57 -1.31
CA ARG A 222 -1.97 -1.17 -0.89
C ARG A 222 -2.96 -0.36 -1.70
N VAL A 223 -3.71 0.51 -1.02
CA VAL A 223 -4.63 1.43 -1.67
C VAL A 223 -3.85 2.63 -2.19
N CYS A 224 -4.07 2.95 -3.47
CA CYS A 224 -3.40 4.06 -4.16
C CYS A 224 -4.44 4.92 -4.90
N GLY A 225 -4.21 6.23 -4.89
CA GLY A 225 -4.93 7.21 -5.69
C GLY A 225 -4.18 7.56 -6.98
N LEU A 226 -4.91 7.58 -8.09
CA LEU A 226 -4.39 7.92 -9.42
C LEU A 226 -4.69 9.38 -9.79
N ASP A 227 -3.91 9.94 -10.71
CA ASP A 227 -4.02 11.33 -11.15
C ASP A 227 -5.36 11.70 -11.82
N ASP A 228 -6.06 10.71 -12.36
CA ASP A 228 -7.43 10.82 -12.90
C ASP A 228 -8.51 10.67 -11.83
N GLY A 229 -8.13 10.61 -10.55
CA GLY A 229 -9.04 10.52 -9.39
C GLY A 229 -9.49 9.11 -9.04
N LYS A 230 -9.11 8.09 -9.83
CA LYS A 230 -9.46 6.70 -9.53
C LYS A 230 -8.67 6.16 -8.34
N ILE A 231 -9.30 5.23 -7.62
CA ILE A 231 -8.68 4.49 -6.52
C ILE A 231 -8.47 3.06 -6.96
N VAL A 232 -7.28 2.52 -6.72
CA VAL A 232 -6.92 1.17 -7.12
C VAL A 232 -6.13 0.48 -6.01
N ASN A 233 -6.29 -0.83 -5.92
CA ASN A 233 -5.48 -1.68 -5.06
C ASN A 233 -4.31 -2.24 -5.85
N PHE A 234 -3.10 -1.97 -5.41
CA PHE A 234 -1.89 -2.54 -5.97
C PHE A 234 -1.37 -3.67 -5.10
N LYS A 235 -0.72 -4.66 -5.72
CA LYS A 235 0.07 -5.64 -4.97
C LYS A 235 1.29 -4.94 -4.37
N GLU A 236 1.51 -5.10 -3.08
CA GLU A 236 2.62 -4.48 -2.35
C GLU A 236 3.96 -4.82 -2.99
N SER A 237 4.15 -6.08 -3.39
CA SER A 237 5.34 -6.56 -4.07
C SER A 237 5.67 -5.84 -5.38
N SER A 238 4.69 -5.22 -6.04
CA SER A 238 4.91 -4.49 -7.30
C SER A 238 5.34 -3.03 -7.11
N ILE A 239 5.04 -2.42 -5.97
CA ILE A 239 5.21 -0.98 -5.76
C ILE A 239 6.18 -0.62 -4.64
N LYS A 240 6.42 -1.53 -3.69
CA LYS A 240 7.22 -1.27 -2.49
C LYS A 240 8.57 -0.63 -2.78
N GLU A 241 9.36 -1.24 -3.66
CA GLU A 241 10.70 -0.74 -4.00
C GLU A 241 10.67 0.68 -4.60
N HIS A 242 9.62 1.01 -5.35
CA HIS A 242 9.45 2.33 -5.93
C HIS A 242 9.05 3.37 -4.88
N LEU A 243 8.17 3.00 -3.94
CA LEU A 243 7.79 3.85 -2.82
C LEU A 243 8.97 4.09 -1.87
N ASP A 244 9.74 3.06 -1.56
CA ASP A 244 10.95 3.16 -0.72
C ASP A 244 11.99 4.09 -1.36
N LYS A 245 12.20 4.00 -2.68
CA LYS A 245 13.08 4.92 -3.43
C LYS A 245 12.58 6.36 -3.40
N LEU A 246 11.26 6.59 -3.39
CA LEU A 246 10.66 7.94 -3.30
C LEU A 246 10.75 8.50 -1.87
N ALA A 247 10.49 7.66 -0.86
CA ALA A 247 10.65 8.01 0.55
C ALA A 247 12.10 8.39 0.87
N ASN A 248 13.08 7.63 0.35
CA ASN A 248 14.52 7.90 0.53
C ASN A 248 15.06 9.04 -0.35
N ALA A 249 14.33 9.44 -1.40
CA ALA A 249 14.66 10.62 -2.21
C ALA A 249 14.09 11.93 -1.65
N THR A 250 13.23 11.84 -0.63
CA THR A 250 12.72 12.97 0.14
C THR A 250 13.63 13.12 1.36
N PRO A 251 14.42 14.20 1.49
CA PRO A 251 15.35 14.30 2.61
C PRO A 251 14.56 14.52 3.90
N SER A 252 14.39 13.46 4.67
CA SER A 252 14.42 13.57 6.12
C SER A 252 15.87 13.88 6.50
N GLY A 253 16.07 14.93 7.29
CA GLY A 253 17.40 15.41 7.67
C GLY A 253 18.29 14.34 8.29
N ASP A 254 19.60 14.56 8.13
CA ASP A 254 20.73 13.99 8.85
C ASP A 254 20.76 12.47 9.08
N GLY A 255 21.68 11.77 8.39
CA GLY A 255 22.00 10.39 8.72
C GLY A 255 22.99 9.76 7.75
N ASP A 256 24.15 9.41 8.29
CA ASP A 256 25.40 9.02 7.64
C ASP A 256 25.38 7.65 6.92
N SER A 257 26.37 7.52 6.04
CA SER A 257 26.93 6.45 5.21
C SER A 257 26.61 4.95 5.47
N SER A 258 26.44 4.20 4.37
CA SER A 258 27.45 3.24 3.85
C SER A 258 26.85 2.14 2.94
N GLY A 259 27.54 1.81 1.83
CA GLY A 259 27.44 0.47 1.22
C GLY A 259 27.39 0.35 -0.32
N ALA A 260 28.57 0.07 -0.89
CA ALA A 260 28.86 -0.69 -2.12
C ALA A 260 29.09 0.03 -3.49
N ASN A 261 30.31 -0.20 -3.99
CA ASN A 261 31.07 0.36 -5.12
C ASN A 261 30.56 0.07 -6.55
N VAL A 262 30.61 1.08 -7.45
CA VAL A 262 31.18 1.04 -8.82
C VAL A 262 31.59 2.49 -9.23
N PRO A 263 32.76 2.74 -9.85
CA PRO A 263 33.29 4.08 -10.07
C PRO A 263 32.67 4.78 -11.30
N THR A 264 31.82 5.77 -11.06
CA THR A 264 31.62 6.91 -11.97
C THR A 264 31.86 8.15 -11.15
N GLY A 265 32.85 8.97 -11.53
CA GLY A 265 33.34 10.09 -10.73
C GLY A 265 32.24 11.11 -10.41
N SER A 266 31.56 10.92 -9.28
CA SER A 266 30.78 11.94 -8.60
C SER A 266 31.75 12.91 -7.93
N ASN A 267 32.35 13.81 -8.72
CA ASN A 267 33.06 14.96 -8.15
C ASN A 267 32.06 16.10 -7.93
N SER A 268 31.43 16.06 -6.76
CA SER A 268 30.65 17.14 -6.13
C SER A 268 31.46 18.42 -5.84
N ASN A 269 32.72 18.50 -6.28
CA ASN A 269 33.66 19.58 -5.95
C ASN A 269 33.72 20.72 -6.99
N HIS A 270 32.89 20.70 -8.03
CA HIS A 270 32.78 21.83 -8.96
C HIS A 270 31.82 22.88 -8.37
N PRO A 271 32.24 24.14 -8.12
CA PRO A 271 31.40 25.15 -7.45
C PRO A 271 30.07 25.43 -8.17
N GLY A 272 30.06 25.42 -9.50
CA GLY A 272 28.84 25.51 -10.32
C GLY A 272 27.95 24.25 -10.38
N PHE A 273 28.28 23.15 -9.69
CA PHE A 273 27.55 21.88 -9.80
C PHE A 273 26.10 21.98 -9.29
N ALA A 274 25.87 22.73 -8.21
CA ALA A 274 24.54 22.91 -7.64
C ALA A 274 23.59 23.63 -8.61
N THR A 275 24.02 24.77 -9.15
CA THR A 275 23.28 25.54 -10.17
C THR A 275 23.05 24.69 -11.42
N PHE A 276 24.07 23.97 -11.87
CA PHE A 276 23.97 23.11 -13.05
C PHE A 276 23.01 21.93 -12.84
N LYS A 277 22.97 21.35 -11.64
CA LYS A 277 22.00 20.31 -11.28
C LYS A 277 20.57 20.85 -11.28
N SER A 278 20.37 22.09 -10.83
CA SER A 278 19.06 22.77 -10.92
C SER A 278 18.63 22.96 -12.37
N LEU A 279 19.53 23.47 -13.22
CA LEU A 279 19.31 23.62 -14.65
C LEU A 279 18.93 22.28 -15.33
N MET A 280 19.68 21.21 -15.06
CA MET A 280 19.39 19.89 -15.64
C MET A 280 18.10 19.26 -15.10
N LYS A 281 17.68 19.61 -13.89
CA LYS A 281 16.36 19.25 -13.37
C LYS A 281 15.25 19.90 -14.20
N LYS A 282 15.39 21.19 -14.55
CA LYS A 282 14.43 21.91 -15.41
C LYS A 282 14.42 21.39 -16.84
N TYR A 283 15.59 21.06 -17.40
CA TYR A 283 15.70 20.36 -18.69
C TYR A 283 14.92 19.03 -18.69
N LYS A 284 15.10 18.22 -17.64
CA LYS A 284 14.40 16.94 -17.48
C LYS A 284 12.89 17.13 -17.37
N ILE A 285 12.45 18.12 -16.60
CA ILE A 285 11.02 18.46 -16.45
C ILE A 285 10.43 18.87 -17.80
N HIS A 286 11.10 19.73 -18.56
CA HIS A 286 10.64 20.14 -19.90
C HIS A 286 10.45 18.92 -20.82
N LYS A 287 11.42 18.00 -20.86
CA LYS A 287 11.27 16.74 -21.62
C LYS A 287 10.09 15.90 -21.18
N GLN A 288 9.82 15.85 -19.87
CA GLN A 288 8.69 15.11 -19.33
C GLN A 288 7.35 15.73 -19.72
N LEU A 289 7.27 17.06 -19.72
CA LEU A 289 6.05 17.80 -20.09
C LEU A 289 5.78 17.75 -21.60
N ASN A 290 6.82 17.72 -22.44
CA ASN A 290 6.71 17.74 -23.90
C ASN A 290 6.87 16.36 -24.55
N GLY A 291 6.36 15.30 -23.91
CA GLY A 291 6.27 13.96 -24.52
C GLY A 291 7.64 13.33 -24.89
N GLY A 292 8.69 13.67 -24.14
CA GLY A 292 10.06 13.21 -24.39
C GLY A 292 10.87 14.09 -25.35
N ARG A 293 10.27 15.13 -25.96
CA ARG A 293 10.95 16.07 -26.84
C ARG A 293 11.87 16.98 -26.02
N ALA A 294 13.14 17.09 -26.46
CA ALA A 294 14.08 18.01 -25.86
C ALA A 294 13.69 19.48 -26.13
N PRO A 295 14.02 20.41 -25.22
CA PRO A 295 13.96 21.83 -25.56
C PRO A 295 14.85 22.11 -26.77
N GLU A 296 14.44 23.05 -27.61
CA GLU A 296 15.22 23.48 -28.79
C GLU A 296 16.30 24.50 -28.38
N SER A 297 16.12 25.15 -27.23
CA SER A 297 17.02 26.15 -26.67
C SER A 297 16.90 26.24 -25.14
N LEU A 298 17.84 26.93 -24.50
CA LEU A 298 17.73 27.22 -23.05
C LEU A 298 16.56 28.16 -22.71
N SER A 299 16.11 28.98 -23.66
CA SER A 299 14.94 29.84 -23.49
C SER A 299 13.61 29.09 -23.35
N ASP A 300 13.57 27.82 -23.75
CA ASP A 300 12.38 26.96 -23.58
C ASP A 300 12.22 26.44 -22.14
N LEU A 301 13.21 26.74 -21.28
CA LEU A 301 13.23 26.38 -19.88
C LEU A 301 12.93 27.62 -19.04
N ASP A 302 12.08 27.45 -18.03
CA ASP A 302 11.78 28.50 -17.05
C ASP A 302 12.94 28.67 -16.06
N LEU A 303 14.02 29.35 -16.47
CA LEU A 303 15.27 29.50 -15.70
C LEU A 303 15.32 30.83 -14.93
N THR A 304 15.86 30.80 -13.70
CA THR A 304 16.25 32.01 -12.99
C THR A 304 17.47 32.65 -13.66
N ASP A 305 17.76 33.93 -13.38
CA ASP A 305 18.92 34.61 -13.95
C ASP A 305 20.25 33.99 -13.52
N GLU A 306 20.29 33.37 -12.34
CA GLU A 306 21.43 32.58 -11.86
C GLU A 306 21.60 31.26 -12.62
N GLU A 307 20.50 30.61 -13.01
CA GLU A 307 20.55 29.33 -13.74
C GLU A 307 20.92 29.51 -15.21
N LYS A 308 20.61 30.68 -15.79
CA LYS A 308 20.99 31.02 -17.18
C LYS A 308 22.51 31.13 -17.36
N GLN A 309 23.24 31.45 -16.30
CA GLN A 309 24.65 31.79 -16.37
C GLN A 309 25.54 30.82 -15.59
N TYR A 310 26.59 30.35 -16.24
CA TYR A 310 27.75 29.75 -15.58
C TYR A 310 28.59 30.84 -14.91
N THR A 311 28.90 30.66 -13.63
CA THR A 311 29.85 31.50 -12.90
C THR A 311 31.19 30.79 -12.81
N ASP A 312 32.24 31.42 -13.34
CA ASP A 312 33.61 30.90 -13.35
C ASP A 312 34.16 30.76 -11.92
N PRO A 313 34.47 29.54 -11.47
CA PRO A 313 35.03 29.30 -10.14
C PRO A 313 36.32 30.05 -9.84
N ASP A 314 37.15 30.34 -10.86
CA ASP A 314 38.49 30.90 -10.66
C ASP A 314 38.52 32.44 -10.68
N GLY A 315 37.46 33.10 -11.15
CA GLY A 315 37.44 34.56 -11.33
C GLY A 315 36.07 35.24 -11.24
N GLY A 316 35.00 34.50 -10.95
CA GLY A 316 33.64 35.04 -10.78
C GLY A 316 32.98 35.57 -12.05
N GLY A 317 33.66 35.52 -13.19
CA GLY A 317 33.11 35.94 -14.49
C GLY A 317 31.91 35.09 -14.87
N LYS A 318 30.86 35.73 -15.37
CA LYS A 318 29.63 35.05 -15.81
C LYS A 318 29.64 34.85 -17.33
N SER A 319 29.15 33.70 -17.76
CA SER A 319 29.05 33.33 -19.18
C SER A 319 27.89 32.36 -19.37
N ASP A 320 27.30 32.32 -20.55
CA ASP A 320 26.17 31.43 -20.80
C ASP A 320 26.60 29.96 -20.91
N TRP A 321 25.70 29.06 -20.57
CA TRP A 321 25.90 27.63 -20.80
C TRP A 321 25.91 27.32 -22.29
N ILE A 322 26.74 26.35 -22.69
CA ILE A 322 26.77 25.90 -24.08
C ILE A 322 25.68 24.85 -24.27
N PHE A 323 24.63 25.21 -25.01
CA PHE A 323 23.57 24.28 -25.40
C PHE A 323 23.93 23.56 -26.70
N LEU A 324 23.97 22.24 -26.67
CA LEU A 324 24.34 21.39 -27.80
C LEU A 324 23.13 20.73 -28.47
N GLY A 325 21.99 20.68 -27.78
CA GLY A 325 20.79 19.99 -28.25
C GLY A 325 20.88 18.46 -28.19
N ASP A 326 19.75 17.81 -28.46
CA ASP A 326 19.58 16.35 -28.38
C ASP A 326 20.32 15.57 -29.49
N LYS A 327 20.58 16.22 -30.63
CA LYS A 327 21.36 15.69 -31.76
C LYS A 327 22.87 15.82 -31.58
N SER A 328 23.34 16.19 -30.39
CA SER A 328 24.77 16.30 -30.08
C SER A 328 25.51 15.00 -30.39
N LYS A 329 26.65 15.16 -31.10
CA LYS A 329 27.59 14.07 -31.41
C LYS A 329 28.46 13.69 -30.22
N ILE A 330 28.47 14.52 -29.17
CA ILE A 330 29.25 14.31 -27.96
C ILE A 330 28.49 13.33 -27.07
N LYS A 331 29.16 12.27 -26.63
CA LYS A 331 28.59 11.19 -25.81
C LYS A 331 29.38 11.03 -24.52
N ASN A 332 28.68 10.71 -23.44
CA ASN A 332 29.30 10.28 -22.19
C ASN A 332 29.80 8.82 -22.32
N GLY A 333 30.59 8.35 -21.36
CA GLY A 333 31.16 6.99 -21.36
C GLY A 333 30.12 5.86 -21.45
N ASP A 334 28.86 6.13 -21.09
CA ASP A 334 27.72 5.22 -21.21
C ASP A 334 26.94 5.34 -22.54
N GLY A 335 27.44 6.16 -23.48
CA GLY A 335 26.79 6.40 -24.78
C GLY A 335 25.67 7.43 -24.77
N THR A 336 25.35 8.06 -23.63
CA THR A 336 24.30 9.08 -23.55
C THR A 336 24.76 10.40 -24.16
N ALA A 337 23.90 11.07 -24.95
CA ALA A 337 24.24 12.36 -25.57
C ALA A 337 24.42 13.49 -24.55
N CYS A 338 25.47 14.29 -24.71
CA CYS A 338 25.70 15.51 -23.96
C CYS A 338 24.93 16.66 -24.61
N VAL A 339 23.97 17.24 -23.89
CA VAL A 339 23.04 18.27 -24.39
C VAL A 339 23.38 19.67 -23.88
N LEU A 340 24.13 19.76 -22.78
CA LEU A 340 24.61 21.01 -22.19
C LEU A 340 26.04 20.85 -21.66
N VAL A 341 26.83 21.91 -21.70
CA VAL A 341 28.23 21.92 -21.24
C VAL A 341 28.59 23.24 -20.57
N SER A 342 29.46 23.20 -19.54
CA SER A 342 30.08 24.43 -19.01
C SER A 342 30.99 25.11 -20.05
N PRO A 343 30.97 26.44 -20.15
CA PRO A 343 31.77 27.19 -21.13
C PRO A 343 33.28 27.17 -20.84
N LYS A 344 33.67 26.87 -19.59
CA LYS A 344 35.05 26.69 -19.17
C LYS A 344 35.22 25.41 -18.35
N ALA A 345 36.45 24.92 -18.30
CA ALA A 345 36.85 23.85 -17.41
C ALA A 345 37.34 24.41 -16.08
N TYR A 346 37.05 23.68 -15.01
CA TYR A 346 37.60 23.91 -13.68
C TYR A 346 38.42 22.68 -13.29
N LYS A 347 39.69 22.89 -12.91
CA LYS A 347 40.63 21.79 -12.59
C LYS A 347 40.70 20.70 -13.67
N GLY A 348 40.63 21.10 -14.95
CA GLY A 348 40.76 20.20 -16.10
C GLY A 348 39.49 19.41 -16.48
N VAL A 349 38.35 19.65 -15.82
CA VAL A 349 37.06 19.01 -16.15
C VAL A 349 35.97 20.04 -16.43
N ARG A 350 35.02 19.68 -17.29
CA ARG A 350 33.79 20.43 -17.57
C ARG A 350 32.57 19.74 -17.00
N LEU A 351 31.56 20.52 -16.63
CA LEU A 351 30.23 20.00 -16.32
C LEU A 351 29.49 19.68 -17.62
N ILE A 352 28.83 18.53 -17.66
CA ILE A 352 28.01 18.11 -18.80
C ILE A 352 26.63 17.64 -18.36
N GLY A 353 25.63 18.02 -19.11
CA GLY A 353 24.24 17.63 -18.96
C GLY A 353 23.91 16.59 -19.99
N LEU A 354 23.33 15.47 -19.58
CA LEU A 354 23.00 14.35 -20.45
C LEU A 354 21.54 14.43 -20.91
N ALA A 355 21.24 13.83 -22.07
CA ALA A 355 19.92 13.85 -22.69
C ALA A 355 18.81 13.19 -21.84
N ASP A 356 19.19 12.39 -20.84
CA ASP A 356 18.27 11.77 -19.86
C ASP A 356 18.09 12.63 -18.58
N GLY A 357 18.71 13.81 -18.53
CA GLY A 357 18.63 14.76 -17.44
C GLY A 357 19.66 14.53 -16.31
N ARG A 358 20.59 13.58 -16.46
CA ARG A 358 21.70 13.43 -15.51
C ARG A 358 22.76 14.50 -15.72
N THR A 359 23.50 14.80 -14.65
CA THR A 359 24.71 15.63 -14.67
C THR A 359 25.93 14.73 -14.55
N ALA A 360 26.99 15.04 -15.29
CA ALA A 360 28.29 14.38 -15.17
C ALA A 360 29.42 15.39 -15.38
N THR A 361 30.66 14.91 -15.31
CA THR A 361 31.86 15.66 -15.68
C THR A 361 32.61 14.95 -16.79
N ILE A 362 33.27 15.70 -17.65
CA ILE A 362 34.17 15.17 -18.69
C ILE A 362 35.49 15.94 -18.67
N ALA A 363 36.60 15.29 -19.04
CA ALA A 363 37.88 16.01 -19.12
C ALA A 363 37.83 17.04 -20.25
N ASP A 364 38.40 18.23 -20.01
CA ASP A 364 38.38 19.33 -20.99
C ASP A 364 38.94 18.92 -22.34
N LYS A 365 40.06 18.16 -22.34
CA LYS A 365 40.71 17.64 -23.54
C LYS A 365 39.79 16.76 -24.42
N ASP A 366 38.78 16.11 -23.84
CA ASP A 366 37.90 15.17 -24.53
C ASP A 366 36.67 15.89 -25.13
N ILE A 367 36.48 17.17 -24.81
CA ILE A 367 35.30 17.94 -25.26
C ILE A 367 35.66 19.24 -25.97
N THR A 368 36.76 19.91 -25.60
CA THR A 368 37.23 21.15 -26.23
C THR A 368 37.37 21.07 -27.75
N PRO A 369 37.83 19.96 -28.38
CA PRO A 369 37.87 19.84 -29.85
C PRO A 369 36.50 19.89 -30.53
N HIS A 370 35.42 19.63 -29.77
CA HIS A 370 34.04 19.54 -30.27
C HIS A 370 33.22 20.79 -29.97
N LEU A 371 33.72 21.69 -29.12
CA LEU A 371 33.14 23.00 -28.86
C LEU A 371 33.82 23.98 -29.82
N SER A 372 33.15 24.32 -30.92
CA SER A 372 33.67 25.22 -31.95
C SER A 372 34.13 26.56 -31.37
N LYS A 373 35.21 27.11 -31.94
CA LYS A 373 35.71 28.47 -31.72
C LYS A 373 34.66 29.54 -32.00
#